data_AF-A0A1P7U0E3-F1
#
_entry.id   AF-A0A1P7U0E3-F1
#
_cell.length_a   1.000
_cell.length_b   1.000
_cell.length_c   1.000
_cell.angle_alpha   90.00
_cell.angle_beta   90.00
_cell.angle_gamma   90.00
#
_symmetry.space_group_name_H-M   'P 1'
#
loop_
_entity.id
_entity.type
_entity.pdbx_description
1 polymer ?
#
loop_
_entity_poly.entity_id
_entity_poly.type
_entity_poly.pdbx_seq_one_letter_code
_entity_poly.pdbx_strand_id
1 'polypeptide(L)'
;MRIALELVKEGRAEACVSAGNTGALMGLAKLLLKPIEGIERPALVTMLPHQLKGKTVVLDLGANVDCDSTMLVQFAIMGAVLAEEAIGIKDPRVALLNIGEEEMKGLSSIRDAAAVLKTLPTLNYIGYLEANELLTGKTDVLVCDGFTGNVTLKTMEGVVRMFLSLLKSQGEGKKRSWWLLLLKRWLQKSLSRRFSHLNPDQYNGACLLGLRGSVIKSHGAANQRAFCVAIEQAVQAVQRQVPQRIAARLESLYPAGFELPEGGRSGNSRPQTRMTGND
;
A
#
# COMPACT_ATOMS: atom_id res chain seq x y z
N MET A 1 5.99 -6.18 -21.02
CA MET A 1 5.74 -5.03 -20.12
C MET A 1 5.66 -3.73 -20.90
N ARG A 2 6.74 -3.28 -21.54
CA ARG A 2 6.77 -2.02 -22.31
C ARG A 2 5.60 -1.85 -23.30
N ILE A 3 5.40 -2.81 -24.21
CA ILE A 3 4.31 -2.78 -25.21
C ILE A 3 2.94 -2.59 -24.53
N ALA A 4 2.66 -3.31 -23.44
CA ALA A 4 1.38 -3.19 -22.74
C ALA A 4 1.19 -1.79 -22.13
N LEU A 5 2.25 -1.17 -21.61
CA LEU A 5 2.21 0.21 -21.10
C LEU A 5 2.08 1.23 -22.23
N GLU A 6 2.71 1.00 -23.38
CA GLU A 6 2.53 1.84 -24.59
C GLU A 6 1.09 1.78 -25.08
N LEU A 7 0.45 0.61 -25.10
CA LEU A 7 -0.97 0.49 -25.44
C LEU A 7 -1.87 1.26 -24.47
N VAL A 8 -1.56 1.28 -23.17
CA VAL A 8 -2.29 2.11 -22.19
C VAL A 8 -2.07 3.60 -22.46
N LYS A 9 -0.83 4.00 -22.74
CA LYS A 9 -0.48 5.38 -23.11
C LYS A 9 -1.21 5.85 -24.37
N GLU A 10 -1.35 4.98 -25.36
CA GLU A 10 -2.02 5.23 -26.64
C GLU A 10 -3.56 5.17 -26.55
N GLY A 11 -4.12 4.82 -25.38
CA GLY A 11 -5.58 4.66 -25.20
C GLY A 11 -6.14 3.41 -25.88
N ARG A 12 -5.28 2.47 -26.29
CA ARG A 12 -5.67 1.18 -26.90
C ARG A 12 -5.92 0.08 -25.87
N ALA A 13 -5.56 0.34 -24.61
CA ALA A 13 -5.88 -0.47 -23.45
C ALA A 13 -6.17 0.46 -22.25
N GLU A 14 -7.00 0.02 -21.31
CA GLU A 14 -7.37 0.84 -20.13
C GLU A 14 -6.49 0.54 -18.90
N ALA A 15 -5.84 -0.63 -18.87
CA ALA A 15 -4.93 -1.01 -17.80
C ALA A 15 -3.83 -1.98 -18.26
N CYS A 16 -2.72 -2.01 -17.52
CA CYS A 16 -1.65 -2.98 -17.68
C CYS A 16 -1.57 -3.90 -16.44
N VAL A 17 -1.51 -5.22 -16.64
CA VAL A 17 -1.25 -6.19 -15.57
C VAL A 17 0.08 -6.89 -15.84
N SER A 18 0.95 -6.99 -14.82
CA SER A 18 2.21 -7.72 -14.97
C SER A 18 2.61 -8.50 -13.73
N ALA A 19 3.03 -9.76 -13.92
CA ALA A 19 3.72 -10.56 -12.91
C ALA A 19 5.26 -10.38 -12.94
N GLY A 20 5.79 -9.55 -13.84
CA GLY A 20 7.22 -9.35 -14.04
C GLY A 20 7.93 -8.63 -12.89
N ASN A 21 9.20 -8.24 -13.10
CA ASN A 21 9.98 -7.53 -12.09
C ASN A 21 9.31 -6.20 -11.68
N THR A 22 9.16 -5.98 -10.36
CA THR A 22 8.49 -4.79 -9.81
C THR A 22 9.19 -3.48 -10.20
N GLY A 23 10.52 -3.41 -10.05
CA GLY A 23 11.29 -2.20 -10.36
C GLY A 23 11.24 -1.86 -11.85
N ALA A 24 11.34 -2.86 -12.73
CA ALA A 24 11.20 -2.67 -14.18
C ALA A 24 9.78 -2.18 -14.55
N LEU A 25 8.73 -2.75 -13.95
CA LEU A 25 7.35 -2.31 -14.17
C LEU A 25 7.17 -0.86 -13.72
N MET A 26 7.61 -0.53 -12.50
CA MET A 26 7.50 0.82 -11.94
C MET A 26 8.27 1.84 -12.79
N GLY A 27 9.53 1.55 -13.15
CA GLY A 27 10.36 2.44 -13.95
C GLY A 27 9.78 2.71 -15.34
N LEU A 28 9.33 1.65 -16.04
CA LEU A 28 8.68 1.80 -17.34
C LEU A 28 7.33 2.52 -17.23
N ALA A 29 6.54 2.23 -16.21
CA ALA A 29 5.23 2.85 -16.02
C ALA A 29 5.36 4.35 -15.70
N LYS A 30 6.31 4.73 -14.82
CA LYS A 30 6.65 6.13 -14.56
C LYS A 30 7.10 6.85 -15.82
N LEU A 31 7.95 6.23 -16.63
CA LEU A 31 8.46 6.83 -17.86
C LEU A 31 7.36 7.03 -18.93
N LEU A 32 6.52 6.01 -19.13
CA LEU A 32 5.57 5.96 -20.25
C LEU A 32 4.23 6.63 -19.91
N LEU A 33 3.68 6.37 -18.73
CA LEU A 33 2.37 6.86 -18.31
C LEU A 33 2.44 8.19 -17.55
N LYS A 34 3.62 8.51 -16.97
CA LYS A 34 3.89 9.66 -16.11
C LYS A 34 3.09 9.66 -14.81
N PRO A 35 3.64 10.24 -13.73
CA PRO A 35 2.86 10.53 -12.54
C PRO A 35 1.73 11.53 -12.81
N ILE A 36 0.72 11.50 -11.95
CA ILE A 36 -0.26 12.57 -11.81
C ILE A 36 0.48 13.85 -11.37
N GLU A 37 0.03 15.02 -11.80
CA GLU A 37 0.62 16.29 -11.39
C GLU A 37 0.58 16.45 -9.87
N GLY A 38 1.67 16.93 -9.27
CA GLY A 38 1.84 16.99 -7.81
C GLY A 38 2.28 15.67 -7.15
N ILE A 39 2.32 14.54 -7.87
CA ILE A 39 2.86 13.27 -7.35
C ILE A 39 4.26 13.02 -7.89
N GLU A 40 5.24 12.84 -7.01
CA GLU A 40 6.64 12.63 -7.43
C GLU A 40 6.88 11.18 -7.89
N ARG A 41 6.35 10.23 -7.12
CA ARG A 41 6.53 8.80 -7.34
C ARG A 41 5.24 8.03 -7.09
N PRO A 42 4.94 7.01 -7.91
CA PRO A 42 3.83 6.13 -7.62
C PRO A 42 4.13 5.22 -6.43
N ALA A 43 3.09 4.76 -5.74
CA ALA A 43 3.18 3.80 -4.64
C ALA A 43 2.50 2.48 -5.01
N LEU A 44 3.02 1.36 -4.53
CA LEU A 44 2.28 0.09 -4.57
C LEU A 44 1.26 0.07 -3.44
N VAL A 45 -0.01 -0.10 -3.81
CA VAL A 45 -1.13 -0.16 -2.88
C VAL A 45 -1.84 -1.51 -2.93
N THR A 46 -2.22 -2.01 -1.76
CA THR A 46 -3.16 -3.12 -1.62
C THR A 46 -4.26 -2.77 -0.62
N MET A 47 -5.36 -3.52 -0.67
CA MET A 47 -6.44 -3.43 0.31
C MET A 47 -6.47 -4.72 1.11
N LEU A 48 -6.16 -4.63 2.40
CA LEU A 48 -6.18 -5.77 3.32
C LEU A 48 -7.49 -5.82 4.09
N PRO A 49 -8.10 -7.00 4.26
CA PRO A 49 -9.26 -7.15 5.14
C PRO A 49 -8.84 -6.93 6.60
N HIS A 50 -9.73 -6.36 7.42
CA HIS A 50 -9.52 -6.25 8.86
C HIS A 50 -10.67 -6.87 9.68
N GLN A 51 -10.44 -7.06 10.98
CA GLN A 51 -11.34 -7.76 11.91
C GLN A 51 -12.77 -7.21 11.95
N LEU A 52 -12.94 -5.90 11.75
CA LEU A 52 -14.24 -5.23 11.70
C LEU A 52 -15.00 -5.41 10.36
N LYS A 53 -14.65 -6.39 9.53
CA LYS A 53 -15.28 -6.71 8.23
C LYS A 53 -15.18 -5.59 7.17
N GLY A 54 -14.18 -4.72 7.28
CA GLY A 54 -13.84 -3.72 6.28
C GLY A 54 -12.50 -4.00 5.59
N LYS A 55 -11.95 -2.99 4.92
CA LYS A 55 -10.65 -3.04 4.24
C LYS A 55 -9.81 -1.83 4.64
N THR A 56 -8.52 -2.06 4.87
CA THR A 56 -7.51 -1.03 5.09
C THR A 56 -6.65 -0.92 3.83
N VAL A 57 -6.54 0.29 3.29
CA VAL A 57 -5.62 0.64 2.21
C VAL A 57 -4.21 0.72 2.79
N VAL A 58 -3.24 0.04 2.19
CA VAL A 58 -1.85 0.04 2.67
C VAL A 58 -0.92 0.50 1.55
N LEU A 59 -0.12 1.52 1.83
CA LEU A 59 0.91 2.07 0.94
C LEU A 59 2.18 2.34 1.76
N ASP A 60 3.37 2.41 1.20
CA ASP A 60 3.83 1.75 -0.02
C ASP A 60 4.25 0.30 0.30
N LEU A 61 4.11 -0.61 -0.66
CA LEU A 61 4.42 -2.03 -0.51
C LEU A 61 5.65 -2.47 -1.31
N GLY A 62 6.49 -1.50 -1.70
CA GLY A 62 7.81 -1.75 -2.30
C GLY A 62 8.01 -1.15 -3.68
N ALA A 63 7.26 -0.10 -4.06
CA ALA A 63 7.65 0.72 -5.22
C ALA A 63 8.90 1.55 -4.89
N ASN A 64 8.93 2.14 -3.70
CA ASN A 64 9.96 3.05 -3.22
C ASN A 64 10.59 2.45 -1.96
N VAL A 65 11.83 1.96 -2.07
CA VAL A 65 12.54 1.32 -0.94
C VAL A 65 12.71 2.29 0.23
N ASP A 66 13.02 3.54 -0.07
CA ASP A 66 13.16 4.62 0.91
C ASP A 66 12.23 5.77 0.52
N CYS A 67 11.64 6.43 1.51
CA CYS A 67 10.66 7.49 1.36
C CYS A 67 10.99 8.65 2.31
N ASP A 68 11.13 9.84 1.76
CA ASP A 68 11.13 11.09 2.51
C ASP A 68 9.73 11.47 3.00
N SER A 69 9.67 12.53 3.81
CA SER A 69 8.42 13.01 4.40
C SER A 69 7.41 13.49 3.36
N THR A 70 7.88 14.14 2.30
CA THR A 70 7.08 14.60 1.16
C THR A 70 6.34 13.45 0.50
N MET A 71 7.03 12.35 0.20
CA MET A 71 6.42 11.15 -0.38
C MET A 71 5.40 10.52 0.58
N LEU A 72 5.71 10.41 1.87
CA LEU A 72 4.76 9.86 2.85
C LEU A 72 3.48 10.69 2.94
N VAL A 73 3.57 12.02 2.87
CA VAL A 73 2.40 12.91 2.82
C VAL A 73 1.60 12.68 1.55
N GLN A 74 2.25 12.60 0.38
CA GLN A 74 1.57 12.29 -0.89
C GLN A 74 0.87 10.93 -0.85
N PHE A 75 1.48 9.92 -0.23
CA PHE A 75 0.90 8.58 -0.10
C PHE A 75 -0.32 8.58 0.82
N ALA A 76 -0.29 9.35 1.92
CA ALA A 76 -1.44 9.55 2.81
C ALA A 76 -2.63 10.16 2.08
N ILE A 77 -2.39 11.21 1.30
CA ILE A 77 -3.43 11.86 0.50
C ILE A 77 -3.99 10.90 -0.54
N MET A 78 -3.13 10.28 -1.35
CA MET A 78 -3.57 9.32 -2.38
C MET A 78 -4.34 8.14 -1.77
N GLY A 79 -3.89 7.63 -0.62
CA GLY A 79 -4.56 6.54 0.10
C GLY A 79 -5.94 6.94 0.61
N ALA A 80 -6.09 8.15 1.15
CA ALA A 80 -7.38 8.68 1.60
C ALA A 80 -8.35 8.82 0.44
N VAL A 81 -7.92 9.41 -0.69
CA VAL A 81 -8.77 9.50 -1.88
C VAL A 81 -9.16 8.12 -2.40
N LEU A 82 -8.25 7.15 -2.40
CA LEU A 82 -8.58 5.79 -2.79
C LEU A 82 -9.60 5.15 -1.84
N ALA A 83 -9.48 5.35 -0.53
CA ALA A 83 -10.44 4.84 0.44
C ALA A 83 -11.83 5.50 0.29
N GLU A 84 -11.87 6.80 0.07
CA GLU A 84 -13.11 7.55 -0.16
C GLU A 84 -13.80 7.07 -1.45
N GLU A 85 -13.08 7.04 -2.56
CA GLU A 85 -13.66 6.85 -3.88
C GLU A 85 -13.85 5.39 -4.28
N ALA A 86 -12.95 4.50 -3.85
CA ALA A 86 -12.98 3.09 -4.23
C ALA A 86 -13.62 2.19 -3.17
N ILE A 87 -13.59 2.60 -1.89
CA ILE A 87 -14.17 1.83 -0.78
C ILE A 87 -15.47 2.49 -0.28
N GLY A 88 -15.65 3.81 -0.46
CA GLY A 88 -16.84 4.54 -0.03
C GLY A 88 -16.75 5.05 1.41
N ILE A 89 -15.55 5.27 1.93
CA ILE A 89 -15.32 5.76 3.30
C ILE A 89 -15.26 7.30 3.26
N LYS A 90 -16.33 7.97 3.72
CA LYS A 90 -16.47 9.45 3.61
C LYS A 90 -15.38 10.28 4.30
N ASP A 91 -14.76 9.75 5.35
CA ASP A 91 -13.70 10.43 6.09
C ASP A 91 -12.67 9.38 6.56
N PRO A 92 -11.80 8.90 5.66
CA PRO A 92 -10.89 7.80 5.95
C PRO A 92 -9.89 8.20 7.03
N ARG A 93 -9.80 7.39 8.10
CA ARG A 93 -8.76 7.55 9.10
C ARG A 93 -7.43 7.16 8.46
N VAL A 94 -6.46 8.05 8.51
CA VAL A 94 -5.12 7.87 7.96
C VAL A 94 -4.10 7.81 9.07
N ALA A 95 -3.21 6.82 9.01
CA ALA A 95 -2.14 6.64 9.98
C ALA A 95 -0.80 6.39 9.28
N LEU A 96 0.30 6.78 9.95
CA LEU A 96 1.64 6.35 9.56
C LEU A 96 2.05 5.11 10.38
N LEU A 97 2.57 4.10 9.71
CA LEU A 97 3.18 2.95 10.37
C LEU A 97 4.44 3.41 11.12
N ASN A 98 4.55 3.04 12.39
CA ASN A 98 5.69 3.40 13.21
C ASN A 98 6.05 2.26 14.19
N ILE A 99 7.18 2.42 14.88
CA ILE A 99 7.68 1.48 15.91
C ILE A 99 7.07 1.74 17.30
N GLY A 100 6.02 2.56 17.37
CA GLY A 100 5.31 2.91 18.59
C GLY A 100 4.35 4.08 18.36
N GLU A 101 3.39 4.24 19.26
CA GLU A 101 2.37 5.29 19.18
C GLU A 101 2.89 6.68 19.62
N GLU A 102 4.04 6.75 20.31
CA GLU A 102 4.57 7.99 20.86
C GLU A 102 5.19 8.92 19.79
N GLU A 103 4.95 10.23 19.90
CA GLU A 103 5.33 11.23 18.88
C GLU A 103 6.83 11.28 18.55
N MET A 104 7.69 10.97 19.53
CA MET A 104 9.15 11.03 19.39
C MET A 104 9.75 9.80 18.69
N LYS A 105 9.01 8.67 18.62
CA LYS A 105 9.52 7.42 18.04
C LYS A 105 9.50 7.44 16.52
N GLY A 106 10.36 6.63 15.92
CA GLY A 106 10.43 6.45 14.47
C GLY A 106 11.54 7.24 13.78
N LEU A 107 11.54 7.14 12.45
CA LEU A 107 12.47 7.86 11.59
C LEU A 107 12.10 9.36 11.52
N SER A 108 13.08 10.21 11.19
CA SER A 108 12.82 11.64 11.00
C SER A 108 11.79 11.88 9.88
N SER A 109 11.88 11.15 8.77
CA SER A 109 10.92 11.25 7.67
C SER A 109 9.47 11.01 8.11
N ILE A 110 9.23 10.04 9.00
CA ILE A 110 7.90 9.75 9.56
C ILE A 110 7.43 10.90 10.46
N ARG A 111 8.31 11.42 11.33
CA ARG A 111 7.95 12.54 12.23
C ARG A 111 7.68 13.83 11.46
N ASP A 112 8.50 14.12 10.45
CA ASP A 112 8.35 15.31 9.61
C ASP A 112 7.08 15.21 8.76
N ALA A 113 6.78 14.02 8.22
CA ALA A 113 5.51 13.77 7.55
C ALA A 113 4.32 13.95 8.50
N ALA A 114 4.39 13.40 9.72
CA ALA A 114 3.33 13.55 10.72
C ALA A 114 3.07 15.01 11.09
N ALA A 115 4.13 15.83 11.21
CA ALA A 115 4.00 17.25 11.48
C ALA A 115 3.22 17.97 10.37
N VAL A 116 3.49 17.64 9.10
CA VAL A 116 2.74 18.17 7.95
C VAL A 116 1.31 17.62 7.92
N LEU A 117 1.10 16.32 8.11
CA LEU A 117 -0.23 15.71 8.06
C LEU A 117 -1.20 16.30 9.08
N LYS A 118 -0.72 16.66 10.27
CA LYS A 118 -1.52 17.34 11.31
C LYS A 118 -2.02 18.73 10.91
N THR A 119 -1.35 19.40 9.98
CA THR A 119 -1.76 20.75 9.54
C THR A 119 -2.76 20.72 8.39
N LEU A 120 -3.07 19.54 7.83
CA LEU A 120 -4.00 19.39 6.71
C LEU A 120 -5.43 19.19 7.22
N PRO A 121 -6.30 20.22 7.19
CA PRO A 121 -7.66 20.12 7.76
C PRO A 121 -8.57 19.18 6.97
N THR A 122 -8.21 18.86 5.73
CA THR A 122 -8.98 18.00 4.83
C THR A 122 -8.62 16.52 4.95
N LEU A 123 -7.71 16.16 5.85
CA LEU A 123 -7.25 14.79 6.05
C LEU A 123 -7.47 14.38 7.51
N ASN A 124 -8.21 13.30 7.74
CA ASN A 124 -8.39 12.71 9.06
C ASN A 124 -7.16 11.89 9.46
N TYR A 125 -6.07 12.59 9.80
CA TYR A 125 -4.85 11.97 10.31
C TYR A 125 -4.99 11.61 11.79
N ILE A 126 -4.94 10.31 12.11
CA ILE A 126 -5.14 9.79 13.47
C ILE A 126 -3.83 9.49 14.22
N GLY A 127 -2.68 9.80 13.62
CA GLY A 127 -1.36 9.57 14.24
C GLY A 127 -0.68 8.29 13.78
N TYR A 128 0.02 7.64 14.71
CA TYR A 128 0.81 6.45 14.44
C TYR A 128 0.06 5.16 14.76
N LEU A 129 0.42 4.09 14.04
CA LEU A 129 0.01 2.72 14.35
C LEU A 129 1.20 1.78 14.27
N GLU A 130 1.16 0.73 15.07
CA GLU A 130 2.15 -0.35 15.01
C GLU A 130 1.71 -1.48 14.05
N ALA A 131 2.68 -2.29 13.61
CA ALA A 131 2.43 -3.33 12.59
C ALA A 131 1.45 -4.44 13.06
N ASN A 132 1.39 -4.73 14.37
CA ASN A 132 0.43 -5.66 14.98
C ASN A 132 -1.01 -5.16 14.87
N GLU A 133 -1.23 -3.88 14.61
CA GLU A 133 -2.54 -3.25 14.56
C GLU A 133 -3.12 -3.20 13.14
N LEU A 134 -2.31 -3.54 12.13
CA LEU A 134 -2.65 -3.50 10.70
C LEU A 134 -4.02 -4.12 10.37
N LEU A 135 -4.37 -5.25 11.01
CA LEU A 135 -5.60 -6.00 10.72
C LEU A 135 -6.72 -5.74 11.73
N THR A 136 -6.58 -4.78 12.64
CA THR A 136 -7.57 -4.49 13.69
C THR A 136 -8.75 -3.65 13.19
N GLY A 137 -8.53 -2.83 12.16
CA GLY A 137 -9.52 -1.84 11.70
C GLY A 137 -9.44 -0.49 12.42
N LYS A 138 -8.35 -0.23 13.15
CA LYS A 138 -8.06 1.08 13.75
C LYS A 138 -7.86 2.19 12.70
N THR A 139 -7.40 1.85 11.50
CA THR A 139 -7.22 2.78 10.38
C THR A 139 -7.83 2.26 9.08
N ASP A 140 -8.21 3.19 8.21
CA ASP A 140 -8.72 2.92 6.87
C ASP A 140 -7.59 3.04 5.83
N VAL A 141 -6.55 3.84 6.14
CA VAL A 141 -5.34 4.01 5.35
C VAL A 141 -4.11 3.92 6.24
N LEU A 142 -3.18 3.03 5.93
CA LEU A 142 -1.89 2.91 6.60
C LEU A 142 -0.76 3.22 5.61
N VAL A 143 0.09 4.17 5.96
CA VAL A 143 1.19 4.64 5.12
C VAL A 143 2.54 4.30 5.73
N CYS A 144 3.48 3.84 4.91
CA CYS A 144 4.84 3.48 5.26
C CYS A 144 5.75 3.60 4.04
N ASP A 145 7.07 3.54 4.28
CA ASP A 145 8.02 3.34 3.19
C ASP A 145 7.90 1.93 2.60
N GLY A 146 8.32 1.76 1.35
CA GLY A 146 8.15 0.51 0.64
C GLY A 146 9.02 -0.64 1.16
N PHE A 147 10.12 -0.38 1.87
CA PHE A 147 10.86 -1.45 2.53
C PHE A 147 10.06 -2.02 3.70
N THR A 148 9.64 -1.17 4.62
CA THR A 148 8.85 -1.55 5.81
C THR A 148 7.52 -2.17 5.42
N GLY A 149 6.81 -1.59 4.45
CA GLY A 149 5.52 -2.10 3.98
C GLY A 149 5.63 -3.48 3.33
N ASN A 150 6.66 -3.70 2.49
CA ASN A 150 6.88 -4.99 1.84
C ASN A 150 7.27 -6.09 2.84
N VAL A 151 8.12 -5.77 3.83
CA VAL A 151 8.49 -6.70 4.90
C VAL A 151 7.26 -7.05 5.74
N THR A 152 6.47 -6.06 6.13
CA THR A 152 5.22 -6.24 6.89
C THR A 152 4.24 -7.14 6.14
N LEU A 153 3.96 -6.83 4.87
CA LEU A 153 3.05 -7.62 4.03
C LEU A 153 3.51 -9.07 3.89
N LYS A 154 4.77 -9.30 3.51
CA LYS A 154 5.29 -10.67 3.32
C LYS A 154 5.35 -11.47 4.60
N THR A 155 5.64 -10.81 5.73
CA THR A 155 5.63 -11.46 7.05
C THR A 155 4.22 -11.92 7.39
N MET A 156 3.22 -11.06 7.23
CA MET A 156 1.82 -11.39 7.42
C MET A 156 1.38 -12.55 6.51
N GLU A 157 1.69 -12.49 5.20
CA GLU A 157 1.37 -13.57 4.27
C GLU A 157 2.03 -14.90 4.65
N GLY A 158 3.30 -14.87 5.09
CA GLY A 158 4.03 -16.04 5.55
C GLY A 158 3.40 -16.68 6.78
N VAL A 159 3.03 -15.87 7.78
CA VAL A 159 2.33 -16.31 8.99
C VAL A 159 0.98 -16.93 8.63
N VAL A 160 0.19 -16.29 7.76
CA VAL A 160 -1.10 -16.84 7.31
C VAL A 160 -0.92 -18.17 6.56
N ARG A 161 0.06 -18.27 5.65
CA ARG A 161 0.37 -19.53 4.94
C ARG A 161 0.77 -20.64 5.92
N MET A 162 1.56 -20.32 6.95
CA MET A 162 1.93 -21.27 8.01
C MET A 162 0.70 -21.76 8.79
N PHE A 163 -0.18 -20.86 9.22
CA PHE A 163 -1.42 -21.25 9.91
C PHE A 163 -2.32 -22.13 9.03
N LEU A 164 -2.49 -21.76 7.76
CA LEU A 164 -3.28 -22.54 6.81
C LEU A 164 -2.66 -23.91 6.51
N SER A 165 -1.33 -24.05 6.53
CA SER A 165 -0.65 -25.33 6.32
C SER A 165 -0.84 -26.27 7.53
N LEU A 166 -0.74 -25.74 8.76
CA LEU A 166 -1.01 -26.49 10.00
C LEU A 166 -2.46 -27.02 10.06
N LEU A 167 -3.42 -26.25 9.54
CA LEU A 167 -4.81 -26.70 9.44
C LEU A 167 -5.02 -27.82 8.41
N LYS A 168 -4.16 -27.91 7.39
CA LYS A 168 -4.19 -28.95 6.35
C LYS A 168 -3.39 -30.20 6.72
N SER A 169 -2.28 -30.07 7.45
CA SER A 169 -1.28 -31.13 7.64
C SER A 169 -1.59 -32.20 8.69
N GLN A 170 -2.72 -32.14 9.40
CA GLN A 170 -3.07 -33.20 10.37
C GLN A 170 -3.76 -34.41 9.73
N GLY A 171 -3.11 -35.05 8.75
CA GLY A 171 -3.74 -36.04 7.87
C GLY A 171 -3.20 -37.46 7.90
N GLU A 172 -2.17 -37.81 8.67
CA GLU A 172 -1.60 -39.17 8.64
C GLU A 172 -1.25 -39.65 10.04
N GLY A 173 -2.16 -40.38 10.69
CA GLY A 173 -1.85 -41.00 11.98
C GLY A 173 -3.07 -41.38 12.81
N LYS A 174 -3.31 -42.69 12.87
CA LYS A 174 -4.18 -43.45 13.80
C LYS A 174 -5.69 -43.47 13.53
N LYS A 175 -6.23 -44.69 13.65
CA LYS A 175 -7.66 -45.07 13.71
C LYS A 175 -8.40 -44.17 14.72
N ARG A 176 -8.89 -43.02 14.27
CA ARG A 176 -9.77 -42.15 15.05
C ARG A 176 -11.22 -42.45 14.70
N SER A 177 -12.06 -42.47 15.72
CA SER A 177 -13.51 -42.66 15.61
C SER A 177 -14.12 -41.82 14.47
N TRP A 178 -15.00 -42.43 13.68
CA TRP A 178 -15.62 -41.82 12.49
C TRP A 178 -16.35 -40.49 12.80
N TRP A 179 -16.88 -40.32 14.02
CA TRP A 179 -17.52 -39.08 14.46
C TRP A 179 -16.53 -37.94 14.71
N LEU A 180 -15.30 -38.24 15.17
CA LEU A 180 -14.22 -37.25 15.29
C LEU A 180 -13.75 -36.77 13.93
N LEU A 181 -13.76 -37.65 12.92
CA LEU A 181 -13.47 -37.29 11.53
C LEU A 181 -14.55 -36.35 10.96
N LEU A 182 -15.83 -36.60 11.23
CA LEU A 182 -16.93 -35.71 10.82
C LEU A 182 -16.86 -34.36 11.53
N LEU A 183 -16.67 -34.34 12.84
CA LEU A 183 -16.54 -33.11 13.63
C LEU A 183 -15.32 -32.30 13.16
N LYS A 184 -14.18 -32.96 12.91
CA LYS A 184 -12.98 -32.33 12.36
C LYS A 184 -13.21 -31.79 10.96
N ARG A 185 -13.88 -32.53 10.08
CA ARG A 185 -14.17 -32.10 8.71
C ARG A 185 -15.15 -30.93 8.69
N TRP A 186 -16.12 -30.90 9.60
CA TRP A 186 -17.00 -29.75 9.82
C TRP A 186 -16.22 -28.55 10.35
N LEU A 187 -15.35 -28.75 11.35
CA LEU A 187 -14.53 -27.70 11.94
C LEU A 187 -13.53 -27.13 10.92
N GLN A 188 -12.85 -27.97 10.14
CA GLN A 188 -11.98 -27.56 9.04
C GLN A 188 -12.75 -26.82 7.95
N LYS A 189 -13.99 -27.24 7.62
CA LYS A 189 -14.82 -26.54 6.62
C LYS A 189 -15.32 -25.20 7.14
N SER A 190 -15.62 -25.11 8.44
CA SER A 190 -16.01 -23.87 9.12
C SER A 190 -14.84 -22.89 9.24
N LEU A 191 -13.67 -23.36 9.68
CA LEU A 191 -12.44 -22.57 9.73
C LEU A 191 -11.98 -22.16 8.33
N SER A 192 -11.93 -23.07 7.36
CA SER A 192 -11.50 -22.70 6.00
C SER A 192 -12.45 -21.68 5.37
N ARG A 193 -13.77 -21.75 5.59
CA ARG A 193 -14.69 -20.68 5.19
C ARG A 193 -14.39 -19.36 5.91
N ARG A 194 -14.24 -19.40 7.24
CA ARG A 194 -13.92 -18.23 8.06
C ARG A 194 -12.54 -17.63 7.80
N PHE A 195 -11.58 -18.37 7.28
CA PHE A 195 -10.23 -17.88 7.00
C PHE A 195 -9.93 -17.78 5.49
N SER A 196 -10.88 -18.17 4.63
CA SER A 196 -10.70 -18.11 3.17
C SER A 196 -10.45 -16.69 2.69
N HIS A 197 -11.11 -15.71 3.28
CA HIS A 197 -10.90 -14.29 3.02
C HIS A 197 -9.56 -13.75 3.55
N LEU A 198 -8.71 -14.57 4.18
CA LEU A 198 -7.36 -14.19 4.56
C LEU A 198 -6.32 -14.83 3.66
N ASN A 199 -6.73 -15.67 2.70
CA ASN A 199 -5.80 -16.32 1.79
C ASN A 199 -5.10 -15.27 0.91
N PRO A 200 -3.76 -15.12 1.00
CA PRO A 200 -3.00 -14.14 0.22
C PRO A 200 -3.22 -14.26 -1.29
N ASP A 201 -3.49 -15.49 -1.78
CA ASP A 201 -3.72 -15.73 -3.20
C ASP A 201 -5.01 -15.05 -3.72
N GLN A 202 -5.94 -14.65 -2.84
CA GLN A 202 -7.14 -13.86 -3.18
C GLN A 202 -6.89 -12.34 -3.20
N TYR A 203 -5.69 -11.89 -2.82
CA TYR A 203 -5.31 -10.47 -2.75
C TYR A 203 -4.18 -10.11 -3.72
N ASN A 204 -3.99 -10.92 -4.75
CA ASN A 204 -3.00 -10.64 -5.78
C ASN A 204 -3.42 -9.44 -6.65
N GLY A 205 -2.45 -8.65 -7.08
CA GLY A 205 -2.68 -7.49 -7.93
C GLY A 205 -2.65 -6.16 -7.18
N ALA A 206 -1.46 -5.76 -6.71
CA ALA A 206 -1.25 -4.45 -6.11
C ALA A 206 -1.28 -3.35 -7.19
N CYS A 207 -2.00 -2.26 -6.96
CA CYS A 207 -2.09 -1.15 -7.91
C CYS A 207 -0.87 -0.22 -7.75
N LEU A 208 -0.32 0.29 -8.85
CA LEU A 208 0.65 1.38 -8.86
C LEU A 208 -0.11 2.71 -8.86
N LEU A 209 -0.41 3.20 -7.67
CA LEU A 209 -1.18 4.43 -7.44
C LEU A 209 -0.35 5.67 -7.75
N GLY A 210 -0.96 6.72 -8.30
CA GLY A 210 -0.29 7.99 -8.60
C GLY A 210 0.22 8.12 -10.05
N LEU A 211 -0.06 7.17 -10.92
CA LEU A 211 0.16 7.25 -12.37
C LEU A 211 -1.09 7.74 -13.10
N ARG A 212 -0.94 8.34 -14.29
CA ARG A 212 -2.08 8.76 -15.14
C ARG A 212 -2.84 7.61 -15.78
N GLY A 213 -2.36 6.37 -15.64
CA GLY A 213 -3.02 5.17 -16.14
C GLY A 213 -2.93 4.01 -15.13
N SER A 214 -3.86 3.06 -15.23
CA SER A 214 -3.98 1.94 -14.30
C SER A 214 -2.94 0.86 -14.57
N VAL A 215 -2.10 0.57 -13.58
CA VAL A 215 -1.08 -0.50 -13.66
C VAL A 215 -1.17 -1.39 -12.43
N ILE A 216 -1.34 -2.69 -12.64
CA ILE A 216 -1.45 -3.69 -11.59
C ILE A 216 -0.24 -4.63 -11.60
N LYS A 217 0.40 -4.77 -10.44
CA LYS A 217 1.48 -5.71 -10.17
C LYS A 217 0.93 -6.98 -9.55
N SER A 218 0.98 -8.08 -10.30
CA SER A 218 0.78 -9.44 -9.78
C SER A 218 2.08 -9.95 -9.16
N HIS A 219 2.04 -10.81 -8.13
CA HIS A 219 3.23 -11.50 -7.65
C HIS A 219 3.84 -12.41 -8.73
N GLY A 220 5.16 -12.61 -8.69
CA GLY A 220 5.88 -13.40 -9.69
C GLY A 220 5.59 -14.90 -9.62
N ALA A 221 5.20 -15.41 -8.45
CA ALA A 221 4.81 -16.80 -8.21
C ALA A 221 3.29 -17.03 -8.36
N ALA A 222 2.56 -16.09 -8.97
CA ALA A 222 1.11 -16.18 -9.11
C ALA A 222 0.70 -17.37 -9.99
N ASN A 223 -0.17 -18.23 -9.45
CA ASN A 223 -0.85 -19.26 -10.23
C ASN A 223 -1.99 -18.65 -11.07
N GLN A 224 -2.62 -19.46 -11.92
CA GLN A 224 -3.71 -19.02 -12.80
C GLN A 224 -4.82 -18.26 -12.04
N ARG A 225 -5.27 -18.77 -10.89
CA ARG A 225 -6.32 -18.14 -10.08
C ARG A 225 -5.87 -16.79 -9.54
N ALA A 226 -4.67 -16.71 -8.98
CA ALA A 226 -4.11 -15.46 -8.48
C ALA A 226 -3.96 -14.44 -9.62
N PHE A 227 -3.54 -14.85 -10.81
CA PHE A 227 -3.43 -13.92 -11.94
C PHE A 227 -4.80 -13.45 -12.45
N CYS A 228 -5.84 -14.29 -12.44
CA CYS A 228 -7.22 -13.87 -12.68
C CYS A 228 -7.67 -12.78 -11.71
N VAL A 229 -7.39 -12.95 -10.41
CA VAL A 229 -7.69 -11.92 -9.39
C VAL A 229 -6.99 -10.59 -9.72
N ALA A 230 -5.73 -10.62 -10.16
CA ALA A 230 -5.02 -9.40 -10.55
C ALA A 230 -5.66 -8.71 -11.78
N ILE A 231 -6.22 -9.47 -12.72
CA ILE A 231 -7.00 -8.92 -13.84
C ILE A 231 -8.31 -8.30 -13.33
N GLU A 232 -9.02 -8.96 -12.42
CA GLU A 232 -10.23 -8.41 -11.80
C GLU A 232 -9.94 -7.10 -11.06
N GLN A 233 -8.80 -7.00 -10.36
CA GLN A 233 -8.34 -5.74 -9.75
C GLN A 233 -8.12 -4.65 -10.81
N ALA A 234 -7.56 -4.98 -11.96
CA ALA A 234 -7.37 -4.03 -13.05
C ALA A 234 -8.70 -3.51 -13.59
N VAL A 235 -9.68 -4.39 -13.80
CA VAL A 235 -11.04 -4.03 -14.23
C VAL A 235 -11.69 -3.12 -13.20
N GLN A 236 -11.59 -3.44 -11.90
CA GLN A 236 -12.14 -2.59 -10.84
C GLN A 236 -11.47 -1.21 -10.79
N ALA A 237 -10.15 -1.14 -10.95
CA ALA A 237 -9.41 0.13 -10.96
C ALA A 237 -9.83 1.04 -12.12
N VAL A 238 -10.07 0.46 -13.31
CA VAL A 238 -10.58 1.17 -14.49
C VAL A 238 -12.00 1.65 -14.29
N GLN A 239 -12.93 0.77 -13.86
CA GLN A 239 -14.33 1.13 -13.64
C GLN A 239 -14.50 2.24 -12.60
N ARG A 240 -13.62 2.27 -11.59
CA ARG A 240 -13.63 3.31 -10.55
C ARG A 240 -12.90 4.58 -10.95
N GLN A 241 -12.23 4.61 -12.11
CA GLN A 241 -11.49 5.76 -12.60
C GLN A 241 -10.50 6.31 -11.55
N VAL A 242 -9.79 5.40 -10.88
CA VAL A 242 -8.93 5.74 -9.72
C VAL A 242 -7.92 6.84 -10.05
N PRO A 243 -7.16 6.79 -11.18
CA PRO A 243 -6.24 7.87 -11.54
C PRO A 243 -6.93 9.24 -11.68
N GLN A 244 -8.09 9.28 -12.33
CA GLN A 244 -8.82 10.52 -12.59
C GLN A 244 -9.36 11.13 -11.29
N ARG A 245 -9.90 10.31 -10.40
CA ARG A 245 -10.42 10.76 -9.11
C ARG A 245 -9.30 11.27 -8.19
N ILE A 246 -8.15 10.60 -8.17
CA ILE A 246 -6.97 11.09 -7.45
C ILE A 246 -6.50 12.42 -8.02
N ALA A 247 -6.39 12.55 -9.34
CA ALA A 247 -6.01 13.81 -9.97
C ALA A 247 -6.96 14.96 -9.63
N ALA A 248 -8.27 14.75 -9.78
CA ALA A 248 -9.29 15.77 -9.49
C ALA A 248 -9.30 16.18 -8.01
N ARG A 249 -9.13 15.20 -7.10
CA ARG A 249 -9.12 15.49 -5.66
C ARG A 249 -7.82 16.16 -5.21
N LEU A 250 -6.68 15.79 -5.78
CA LEU A 250 -5.41 16.50 -5.54
C LEU A 250 -5.49 17.95 -6.01
N GLU A 251 -6.05 18.22 -7.19
CA GLU A 251 -6.25 19.58 -7.70
C GLU A 251 -7.18 20.41 -6.80
N SER A 252 -8.23 19.79 -6.23
CA SER A 252 -9.14 20.44 -5.29
C SER A 252 -8.50 20.75 -3.93
N LEU A 253 -7.61 19.90 -3.44
CA LEU A 253 -6.99 20.05 -2.11
C LEU A 253 -5.72 20.90 -2.16
N TYR A 254 -5.01 20.86 -3.29
CA TYR A 254 -3.71 21.48 -3.49
C TYR A 254 -3.66 22.10 -4.89
N PRO A 255 -4.37 23.22 -5.12
CA PRO A 255 -4.37 23.90 -6.41
C PRO A 255 -2.93 24.24 -6.83
N ALA A 256 -2.67 24.23 -8.15
CA ALA A 256 -1.35 24.45 -8.73
C ALA A 256 -0.60 25.61 -8.04
N GLY A 257 0.50 25.29 -7.35
CA GLY A 257 1.25 26.22 -6.50
C GLY A 257 1.42 25.77 -5.04
N PHE A 258 0.83 24.64 -4.62
CA PHE A 258 1.12 24.05 -3.31
C PHE A 258 2.48 23.36 -3.30
N GLU A 259 3.50 24.09 -2.83
CA GLU A 259 4.73 23.48 -2.36
C GLU A 259 4.45 22.87 -0.98
N LEU A 260 4.67 21.56 -0.84
CA LEU A 260 4.74 20.95 0.49
C LEU A 260 5.78 21.76 1.28
N PRO A 261 5.47 22.22 2.51
CA PRO A 261 6.41 23.02 3.28
C PRO A 261 7.74 22.28 3.30
N GLU A 262 8.82 22.93 2.85
CA GLU A 262 10.14 22.29 2.86
C GLU A 262 10.40 21.77 4.28
N GLY A 263 10.36 20.44 4.44
CA GLY A 263 10.69 19.78 5.69
C GLY A 263 12.06 20.29 6.11
N GLY A 264 12.12 20.91 7.28
CA GLY A 264 13.23 21.75 7.71
C GLY A 264 14.58 21.13 7.35
N ARG A 265 15.22 21.67 6.30
CA ARG A 265 16.65 21.51 6.11
C ARG A 265 17.29 22.09 7.35
N SER A 266 17.64 21.24 8.31
CA SER A 266 18.51 21.66 9.38
C SER A 266 19.80 22.14 8.71
N GLY A 267 19.97 23.46 8.73
CA GLY A 267 21.13 24.13 8.18
C GLY A 267 22.36 23.63 8.92
N ASN A 268 23.04 22.65 8.34
CA ASN A 268 24.39 22.29 8.75
C ASN A 268 25.39 22.91 7.74
N SER A 269 25.27 24.22 7.55
CA SER A 269 26.38 25.04 7.06
C SER A 269 27.02 25.71 8.27
N ARG A 270 27.91 24.99 8.96
CA ARG A 270 28.89 25.62 9.84
C ARG A 270 29.69 26.62 8.99
N PRO A 271 29.87 27.88 9.41
CA PRO A 271 30.83 28.75 8.75
C PRO A 271 32.21 28.14 8.96
N GLN A 272 32.90 27.77 7.87
CA GLN A 272 34.34 27.60 7.90
C GLN A 272 34.95 28.98 8.18
N THR A 273 35.33 29.22 9.43
CA THR A 273 36.18 30.34 9.79
C THR A 273 37.51 30.13 9.08
N ARG A 274 37.76 30.90 8.01
CA ARG A 274 39.09 31.09 7.44
C ARG A 274 39.96 31.72 8.53
N MET A 275 40.86 30.94 9.13
CA MET A 275 42.05 31.53 9.74
C MET A 275 42.99 31.92 8.60
N THR A 276 42.98 33.19 8.26
CA THR A 276 44.11 33.84 7.60
C THR A 276 45.22 33.98 8.63
N GLY A 277 46.38 33.39 8.35
CA GLY A 277 47.60 33.70 9.09
C GLY A 277 48.10 35.10 8.74
N ASN A 278 48.65 35.79 9.74
CA ASN A 278 49.96 36.44 9.74
C ASN A 278 50.12 37.27 11.02
N ASP A 279 51.03 36.82 11.89
CA ASP A 279 52.17 37.56 12.47
C ASP A 279 52.66 36.87 13.75
#